data_AF-A0A2V9T735-F1
#
_entry.id   AF-A0A2V9T735-F1
#
_cell.length_a   1.000
_cell.length_b   1.000
_cell.length_c   1.000
_cell.angle_alpha   90.00
_cell.angle_beta   90.00
_cell.angle_gamma   90.00
#
_symmetry.space_group_name_H-M   'P 1'
#
loop_
_entity.id
_entity.type
_entity.pdbx_description
1 polymer ?
#
loop_
_entity_poly.entity_id
_entity_poly.type
_entity_poly.pdbx_seq_one_letter_code
_entity_poly.pdbx_strand_id
1 'polypeptide(L)'
;MDAEHALIVAEQVTDQATDNRSLQPMAEAAQAAVGEPTMNVVADAGYSNGEQAEACEAKGIVPHVPANRAVNNRGDGTLFDRKEFSYQPESDTFRCPAGETLTRKQLSRKDRAVYYAGQPEVCGACALKSRCTVGAQRFVSRHLHEAA
;
A
#
# COMPACT_ATOMS: atom_id res chain seq x y z
N MET A 1 -8.59 -17.51 13.08
CA MET A 1 -8.61 -18.98 13.20
C MET A 1 -7.22 -19.41 13.66
N ASP A 2 -7.18 -20.34 14.60
CA ASP A 2 -5.95 -21.02 14.96
C ASP A 2 -5.67 -22.12 13.91
N ALA A 3 -4.56 -21.97 13.21
CA ALA A 3 -4.18 -22.85 12.10
C ALA A 3 -3.74 -24.24 12.56
N GLU A 4 -3.21 -24.37 13.78
CA GLU A 4 -2.72 -25.65 14.30
C GLU A 4 -3.89 -26.56 14.70
N HIS A 5 -4.87 -26.00 15.42
CA HIS A 5 -6.00 -26.75 15.97
C HIS A 5 -7.28 -26.66 15.15
N ALA A 6 -7.27 -25.91 14.04
CA ALA A 6 -8.42 -25.65 13.19
C ALA A 6 -9.63 -25.01 13.91
N LEU A 7 -9.36 -24.10 14.86
CA LEU A 7 -10.38 -23.46 15.69
C LEU A 7 -10.69 -22.02 15.25
N ILE A 8 -11.97 -21.65 15.26
CA ILE A 8 -12.38 -20.25 15.15
C ILE A 8 -12.27 -19.62 16.54
N VAL A 9 -11.30 -18.73 16.70
CA VAL A 9 -10.97 -18.09 17.99
C VAL A 9 -11.58 -16.69 18.16
N ALA A 10 -11.99 -16.06 17.06
CA ALA A 10 -12.60 -14.74 17.06
C ALA A 10 -13.45 -14.56 15.78
N GLU A 11 -14.57 -13.85 15.92
CA GLU A 11 -15.47 -13.47 14.82
C GLU A 11 -16.03 -12.07 15.08
N GLN A 12 -16.19 -11.27 14.02
CA GLN A 12 -16.81 -9.96 14.09
C GLN A 12 -17.63 -9.69 12.82
N VAL A 13 -18.86 -9.22 13.00
CA VAL A 13 -19.71 -8.75 11.90
C VAL A 13 -19.54 -7.24 11.75
N THR A 14 -19.39 -6.77 10.51
CA THR A 14 -19.18 -5.35 10.19
C THR A 14 -20.09 -4.90 9.05
N ASP A 15 -20.49 -3.62 9.08
CA ASP A 15 -21.22 -2.95 8.00
C ASP A 15 -20.28 -2.27 6.98
N GLN A 16 -18.97 -2.36 7.21
CA GLN A 16 -17.96 -1.76 6.37
C GLN A 16 -17.87 -2.50 5.04
N ALA A 17 -17.87 -1.75 3.93
CA ALA A 17 -17.80 -2.32 2.59
C ALA A 17 -16.46 -2.99 2.24
N THR A 18 -15.42 -2.80 3.06
CA THR A 18 -14.07 -3.31 2.82
C THR A 18 -13.39 -3.74 4.11
N ASP A 19 -12.55 -4.77 4.02
CA ASP A 19 -11.81 -5.33 5.16
C ASP A 19 -10.50 -4.61 5.51
N ASN A 20 -10.18 -3.50 4.82
CA ASN A 20 -8.94 -2.76 5.03
C ASN A 20 -8.82 -2.13 6.43
N ARG A 21 -9.90 -2.12 7.23
CA ARG A 21 -9.91 -1.68 8.62
C ARG A 21 -10.15 -2.81 9.62
N SER A 22 -10.13 -4.05 9.16
CA SER A 22 -10.46 -5.22 9.97
C SER A 22 -9.23 -6.00 10.43
N LEU A 23 -8.01 -5.64 10.00
CA LEU A 23 -6.79 -6.38 10.32
C LEU A 23 -6.47 -6.32 11.82
N GLN A 24 -6.32 -5.11 12.34
CA GLN A 24 -6.01 -4.88 13.75
C GLN A 24 -7.06 -5.44 14.71
N PRO A 25 -8.36 -5.09 14.60
CA PRO A 25 -9.36 -5.55 15.56
C PRO A 25 -9.49 -7.08 15.60
N MET A 26 -9.40 -7.75 14.44
CA MET A 26 -9.47 -9.21 14.38
C MET A 26 -8.21 -9.88 14.94
N ALA A 27 -7.04 -9.32 14.68
CA ALA A 27 -5.79 -9.84 15.21
C ALA A 27 -5.72 -9.73 16.73
N GLU A 28 -6.15 -8.59 17.30
CA GLU A 28 -6.21 -8.38 18.75
C GLU A 28 -7.23 -9.30 19.42
N ALA A 29 -8.41 -9.47 18.81
CA ALA A 29 -9.43 -10.39 19.32
C ALA A 29 -8.91 -11.84 19.31
N ALA A 30 -8.21 -12.25 18.24
CA ALA A 30 -7.59 -13.57 18.17
C ALA A 30 -6.47 -13.75 19.21
N GLN A 31 -5.62 -12.73 19.41
CA GLN A 31 -4.56 -12.77 20.41
C GLN A 31 -5.13 -12.93 21.83
N ALA A 32 -6.18 -12.17 22.17
CA ALA A 32 -6.85 -12.26 23.46
C ALA A 32 -7.50 -13.63 23.71
N ALA A 33 -8.07 -14.25 22.66
CA ALA A 33 -8.69 -15.57 22.76
C ALA A 33 -7.66 -16.71 22.87
N VAL A 34 -6.54 -16.61 22.16
CA VAL A 34 -5.45 -17.59 22.21
C VAL A 34 -4.61 -17.45 23.49
N GLY A 35 -4.49 -16.24 24.02
CA GLY A 35 -3.76 -15.95 25.26
C GLY A 35 -2.23 -15.88 25.10
N GLU A 36 -1.74 -15.90 23.86
CA GLU A 36 -0.30 -15.82 23.55
C GLU A 36 0.16 -14.37 23.36
N PRO A 37 1.27 -13.95 23.97
CA PRO A 37 1.75 -12.57 23.89
C PRO A 37 2.31 -12.21 22.51
N THR A 38 2.67 -13.20 21.70
CA THR A 38 3.17 -13.02 20.34
C THR A 38 2.53 -14.01 19.39
N MET A 39 2.04 -13.57 18.24
CA MET A 39 1.42 -14.45 17.25
C MET A 39 1.69 -14.00 15.82
N ASN A 40 1.68 -14.94 14.89
CA ASN A 40 1.70 -14.66 13.45
C ASN A 40 0.28 -14.67 12.92
N VAL A 41 -0.11 -13.64 12.17
CA VAL A 41 -1.43 -13.54 11.54
C VAL A 41 -1.26 -13.55 10.03
N VAL A 42 -2.02 -14.37 9.33
CA VAL A 42 -2.08 -14.37 7.87
C VAL A 42 -3.45 -13.86 7.44
N ALA A 43 -3.50 -12.90 6.53
CA ALA A 43 -4.75 -12.39 5.96
C ALA A 43 -4.58 -12.08 4.47
N ASP A 44 -5.69 -12.02 3.73
CA ASP A 44 -5.66 -11.69 2.31
C ASP A 44 -5.39 -10.19 2.05
N ALA A 45 -5.20 -9.84 0.77
CA ALA A 45 -4.88 -8.48 0.36
C ALA A 45 -5.98 -7.44 0.69
N GLY A 46 -7.23 -7.84 0.90
CA GLY A 46 -8.32 -6.96 1.35
C GLY A 46 -8.03 -6.32 2.71
N TYR A 47 -7.29 -7.02 3.57
CA TYR A 47 -6.82 -6.55 4.88
C TYR A 47 -5.53 -5.72 4.82
N SER A 48 -5.02 -5.41 3.63
CA SER A 48 -3.76 -4.67 3.47
C SER A 48 -3.92 -3.22 3.92
N ASN A 49 -3.51 -2.95 5.16
CA ASN A 49 -3.44 -1.62 5.73
C ASN A 49 -2.14 -1.48 6.55
N GLY A 50 -1.29 -0.54 6.15
CA GLY A 50 0.02 -0.34 6.79
C GLY A 50 -0.07 0.17 8.23
N GLU A 51 -1.03 1.04 8.52
CA GLU A 51 -1.25 1.60 9.86
C GLU A 51 -1.69 0.50 10.85
N GLN A 52 -2.64 -0.34 10.43
CA GLN A 52 -3.08 -1.47 11.25
C GLN A 52 -2.02 -2.56 11.39
N ALA A 53 -1.19 -2.76 10.36
CA ALA A 53 -0.06 -3.69 10.46
C ALA A 53 0.98 -3.21 11.50
N GLU A 54 1.32 -1.92 11.49
CA GLU A 54 2.22 -1.32 12.49
C GLU A 54 1.63 -1.40 13.91
N ALA A 55 0.33 -1.14 14.05
CA ALA A 55 -0.36 -1.28 15.34
C ALA A 55 -0.35 -2.74 15.86
N CYS A 56 -0.50 -3.72 14.98
CA CYS A 56 -0.35 -5.14 15.31
C CYS A 56 1.09 -5.46 15.78
N GLU A 57 2.10 -5.00 15.02
CA GLU A 57 3.52 -5.26 15.35
C GLU A 57 3.89 -4.67 16.71
N ALA A 58 3.39 -3.48 17.03
CA ALA A 58 3.57 -2.85 18.35
C ALA A 58 2.97 -3.66 19.51
N LYS A 59 2.03 -4.58 19.23
CA LYS A 59 1.39 -5.49 20.18
C LYS A 59 1.93 -6.92 20.13
N GLY A 60 3.05 -7.15 19.43
CA GLY A 60 3.66 -8.48 19.30
C GLY A 60 2.94 -9.40 18.30
N ILE A 61 2.02 -8.85 17.52
CA ILE A 61 1.32 -9.58 16.45
C ILE A 61 2.04 -9.29 15.14
N VAL A 62 2.53 -10.31 14.44
CA VAL A 62 3.25 -10.17 13.17
C VAL A 62 2.32 -10.50 11.99
N PRO A 63 1.82 -9.50 11.24
CA PRO A 63 0.88 -9.70 10.15
C PRO A 63 1.57 -9.98 8.80
N HIS A 64 1.30 -11.15 8.24
CA HIS A 64 1.67 -11.57 6.89
C HIS A 64 0.51 -11.30 5.93
N VAL A 65 0.44 -10.07 5.42
CA VAL A 65 -0.64 -9.61 4.54
C VAL A 65 -0.07 -9.12 3.21
N PRO A 66 -0.47 -9.71 2.07
CA PRO A 66 -0.06 -9.25 0.75
C PRO A 66 -0.44 -7.79 0.52
N ALA A 67 0.43 -7.00 -0.09
CA ALA A 67 0.11 -5.63 -0.46
C ALA A 67 -1.09 -5.60 -1.42
N ASN A 68 -2.11 -4.80 -1.10
CA ASN A 68 -3.21 -4.55 -2.02
C ASN A 68 -2.68 -3.73 -3.20
N ARG A 69 -2.50 -4.42 -4.35
CA ARG A 69 -2.02 -3.82 -5.58
C ARG A 69 -3.12 -3.00 -6.24
N ALA A 70 -3.45 -1.86 -5.64
CA ALA A 70 -4.14 -0.76 -6.29
C ALA A 70 -3.15 0.36 -6.67
N VAL A 71 -1.91 0.01 -7.04
CA VAL A 71 -1.04 0.97 -7.74
C VAL A 71 -1.31 0.80 -9.22
N ASN A 72 -2.23 1.63 -9.72
CA ASN A 72 -2.75 1.67 -11.07
C ASN A 72 -1.66 2.12 -12.08
N ASN A 73 -0.59 1.32 -12.25
CA ASN A 73 0.62 1.76 -12.94
C ASN A 73 0.68 1.39 -14.42
N ARG A 74 -0.10 0.40 -14.86
CA ARG A 74 -0.10 -0.04 -16.27
C ARG A 74 -1.46 -0.03 -16.96
N GLY A 75 -2.58 -0.02 -16.23
CA GLY A 75 -3.87 -0.35 -16.85
C GLY A 75 -3.78 -1.72 -17.54
N ASP A 76 -4.19 -1.77 -18.80
CA ASP A 76 -4.07 -2.91 -19.74
C ASP A 76 -2.68 -3.03 -20.42
N GLY A 77 -1.71 -2.20 -20.03
CA GLY A 77 -0.38 -2.12 -20.65
C GLY A 77 -0.20 -0.96 -21.62
N THR A 78 -1.22 -0.12 -21.83
CA THR A 78 -1.17 1.05 -22.73
C THR A 78 -0.63 2.33 -22.08
N LEU A 79 -0.62 2.38 -20.74
CA LEU A 79 -0.13 3.54 -19.99
C LEU A 79 1.40 3.56 -19.90
N PHE A 80 1.98 4.76 -19.72
CA PHE A 80 3.42 4.93 -19.53
C PHE A 80 3.96 4.04 -18.42
N ASP A 81 5.11 3.41 -18.68
CA ASP A 81 5.80 2.59 -17.68
C ASP A 81 6.49 3.49 -16.65
N ARG A 82 6.86 2.95 -15.49
CA ARG A 82 7.70 3.63 -14.50
C ARG A 82 9.00 4.14 -15.11
N LYS A 83 9.56 3.42 -16.10
CA LYS A 83 10.81 3.79 -16.81
C LYS A 83 10.74 5.14 -17.53
N GLU A 84 9.53 5.58 -17.89
CA GLU A 84 9.29 6.88 -18.53
C GLU A 84 9.39 8.04 -17.52
N PHE A 85 9.53 7.75 -16.23
CA PHE A 85 9.66 8.74 -15.16
C PHE A 85 11.10 8.77 -14.66
N SER A 86 11.73 9.94 -14.73
CA SER A 86 13.13 10.13 -14.31
C SER A 86 13.18 10.58 -12.86
N TYR A 87 13.92 9.87 -12.02
CA TYR A 87 14.20 10.32 -10.66
C TYR A 87 15.22 11.48 -10.68
N GLN A 88 15.03 12.46 -9.80
CA GLN A 88 15.91 13.60 -9.58
C GLN A 88 16.45 13.52 -8.14
N PRO A 89 17.69 13.02 -7.95
CA PRO A 89 18.25 12.84 -6.61
C PRO A 89 18.42 14.15 -5.83
N GLU A 90 18.75 15.25 -6.52
CA GLU A 90 19.01 16.55 -5.89
C GLU A 90 17.79 17.12 -5.15
N SER A 91 16.60 16.91 -5.70
CA SER A 91 15.34 17.42 -5.17
C SER A 91 14.46 16.35 -4.52
N ASP A 92 14.88 15.08 -4.53
CA ASP A 92 14.06 13.92 -4.17
C ASP A 92 12.67 13.95 -4.83
N THR A 93 12.66 14.06 -6.16
CA THR A 93 11.43 14.12 -6.97
C THR A 93 11.52 13.24 -8.19
N PHE A 94 10.39 12.97 -8.84
CA PHE A 94 10.36 12.39 -10.19
C PHE A 94 9.95 13.45 -11.22
N ARG A 95 10.45 13.36 -12.44
CA ARG A 95 9.91 14.05 -13.62
C ARG A 95 9.15 13.07 -14.49
N CYS A 96 7.94 13.46 -14.90
CA CYS A 96 7.15 12.69 -15.86
C CYS A 96 7.49 13.04 -17.33
N PRO A 97 6.99 12.27 -18.30
CA PRO A 97 7.17 12.55 -19.73
C PRO A 97 6.64 13.91 -20.20
N ALA A 98 5.69 14.50 -19.47
CA ALA A 98 5.18 15.84 -19.75
C ALA A 98 6.09 16.96 -19.21
N GLY A 99 7.18 16.62 -18.50
CA GLY A 99 8.10 17.57 -17.87
C GLY A 99 7.71 17.97 -16.43
N GLU A 100 6.51 17.60 -15.98
CA GLU A 100 5.98 17.94 -14.65
C GLU A 100 6.63 17.12 -13.53
N THR A 101 6.68 17.74 -12.34
CA THR A 101 7.31 17.17 -11.15
C THR A 101 6.32 16.38 -10.30
N LEU A 102 6.71 15.16 -9.92
CA LEU A 102 6.05 14.34 -8.93
C LEU A 102 6.81 14.46 -7.61
N THR A 103 6.09 14.82 -6.55
CA THR A 103 6.67 15.01 -5.22
C THR A 103 6.40 13.81 -4.34
N ARG A 104 7.29 13.58 -3.37
CA ARG A 104 7.12 12.51 -2.39
C ARG A 104 5.81 12.70 -1.62
N LYS A 105 4.97 11.66 -1.60
CA LYS A 105 3.69 11.63 -0.88
C LYS A 105 3.75 10.77 0.36
N GLN A 106 4.34 9.58 0.24
CA GLN A 106 4.29 8.60 1.32
C GLN A 106 5.56 7.77 1.35
N LEU A 107 6.01 7.44 2.55
CA LEU A 107 7.02 6.42 2.78
C LEU A 107 6.32 5.19 3.37
N SER A 108 6.34 4.07 2.65
CA SER A 108 5.90 2.78 3.15
C SER A 108 7.13 2.00 3.63
N ARG A 109 7.30 1.90 4.95
CA ARG A 109 8.35 1.08 5.54
C ARG A 109 8.10 -0.41 5.30
N LYS A 110 6.82 -0.82 5.30
CA LYS A 110 6.37 -2.18 5.02
C LYS A 110 6.74 -2.64 3.61
N ASP A 111 6.46 -1.82 2.59
CA ASP A 111 6.80 -2.14 1.19
C ASP A 111 8.24 -1.77 0.83
N ARG A 112 9.01 -1.29 1.81
CA ARG A 112 10.32 -0.68 1.64
C ARG A 112 10.33 0.28 0.43
N ALA A 113 9.33 1.12 0.30
CA ALA A 113 9.12 1.96 -0.88
C ALA A 113 8.70 3.40 -0.53
N VAL A 114 9.10 4.32 -1.38
CA VAL A 114 8.67 5.72 -1.38
C VAL A 114 7.73 5.94 -2.56
N TYR A 115 6.56 6.50 -2.29
CA TYR A 115 5.57 6.86 -3.30
C TYR A 115 5.64 8.34 -3.60
N TYR A 116 5.63 8.66 -4.89
CA TYR A 116 5.62 10.00 -5.45
C TYR A 116 4.34 10.19 -6.26
N ALA A 117 3.76 11.39 -6.22
CA ALA A 117 2.56 11.70 -6.98
C ALA A 117 2.64 13.08 -7.64
N GLY A 118 2.00 13.19 -8.81
CA GLY A 118 1.80 14.48 -9.48
C GLY A 118 0.64 15.24 -8.84
N GLN A 119 0.62 16.56 -8.93
CA GLN A 119 -0.53 17.32 -8.43
C GLN A 119 -1.79 17.00 -9.24
N PRO A 120 -2.96 16.76 -8.61
CA PRO A 120 -4.21 16.45 -9.31
C PRO A 120 -4.61 17.50 -10.34
N GLU A 121 -4.38 18.78 -10.06
CA GLU A 121 -4.73 19.90 -10.94
C GLU A 121 -3.87 19.88 -12.21
N VAL A 122 -2.56 19.67 -12.04
CA VAL A 122 -1.58 19.56 -13.12
C VAL A 122 -1.83 18.30 -13.95
N CYS A 123 -2.03 17.15 -13.28
CA CYS A 123 -2.36 15.89 -13.96
C CYS A 123 -3.70 15.99 -14.70
N GLY A 124 -4.67 16.71 -14.13
CA GLY A 124 -6.00 16.95 -14.70
C GLY A 124 -5.96 17.73 -16.01
N ALA A 125 -5.11 18.76 -16.09
CA ALA A 125 -4.93 19.58 -17.28
C ALA A 125 -3.88 19.04 -18.28
N CYS A 126 -3.17 17.96 -17.94
CA CYS A 126 -2.08 17.43 -18.75
C CYS A 126 -2.57 16.76 -20.04
N ALA A 127 -2.05 17.19 -21.19
CA ALA A 127 -2.37 16.63 -22.51
C ALA A 127 -2.02 15.13 -22.64
N LEU A 128 -1.07 14.64 -21.84
CA LEU A 128 -0.65 13.24 -21.84
C LEU A 128 -1.44 12.37 -20.85
N LYS A 129 -2.45 12.91 -20.15
CA LYS A 129 -3.21 12.20 -19.10
C LYS A 129 -3.74 10.85 -19.58
N SER A 130 -4.35 10.81 -20.76
CA SER A 130 -4.94 9.59 -21.34
C SER A 130 -3.94 8.44 -21.52
N ARG A 131 -2.65 8.76 -21.73
CA ARG A 131 -1.55 7.78 -21.83
C ARG A 131 -0.77 7.62 -20.52
N CYS A 132 -1.07 8.42 -19.51
CA CYS A 132 -0.30 8.48 -18.25
C CYS A 132 -1.04 7.77 -17.11
N THR A 133 -2.31 8.09 -16.87
CA THR A 133 -3.09 7.53 -15.76
C THR A 133 -4.59 7.65 -16.04
N VAL A 134 -5.34 6.63 -15.64
CA VAL A 134 -6.81 6.69 -15.60
C VAL A 134 -7.34 7.36 -14.33
N GLY A 135 -6.48 7.57 -13.32
CA GLY A 135 -6.83 8.21 -12.06
C GLY A 135 -6.81 9.74 -12.12
N ALA A 136 -7.10 10.36 -10.97
CA ALA A 136 -7.00 11.81 -10.80
C ALA A 136 -5.56 12.32 -10.98
N GLN A 137 -4.58 11.54 -10.51
CA GLN A 137 -3.15 11.84 -10.59
C GLN A 137 -2.34 10.55 -10.82
N ARG A 138 -1.10 10.70 -11.25
CA ARG A 138 -0.16 9.58 -11.44
C ARG A 138 0.62 9.32 -10.16
N PHE A 139 0.76 8.06 -9.79
CA PHE A 139 1.63 7.60 -8.71
C PHE A 139 2.81 6.82 -9.27
N VAL A 140 3.98 7.00 -8.67
CA VAL A 140 5.22 6.28 -9.00
C VAL A 140 5.86 5.84 -7.70
N SER A 141 6.29 4.58 -7.61
CA SER A 141 7.02 4.08 -6.46
C SER A 141 8.50 3.88 -6.77
N ARG A 142 9.34 4.10 -5.77
CA ARG A 142 10.76 3.77 -5.77
C ARG A 142 11.07 2.94 -4.54
N HIS A 143 11.78 1.83 -4.71
CA HIS A 143 12.18 1.02 -3.57
C HIS A 143 13.31 1.73 -2.81
N LEU A 144 13.31 1.64 -1.48
CA LEU A 144 14.30 2.27 -0.58
C LEU A 144 15.73 1.79 -0.85
N HIS A 145 15.88 0.61 -1.46
CA HIS A 145 17.17 0.02 -1.83
C HIS A 145 17.41 -0.06 -3.33
N GLU A 146 16.61 0.61 -4.17
CA GLU A 146 17.06 0.89 -5.53
C GLU A 146 18.22 1.88 -5.43
N ALA A 147 19.43 1.40 -5.72
CA ALA A 147 20.61 2.23 -5.87
C ALA A 147 20.30 3.36 -6.87
N ALA A 148 20.80 4.54 -6.54
CA ALA A 148 20.79 5.70 -7.42
C ALA A 148 21.41 5.38 -8.79
#